data_AF-A0A3D5QBJ2-F1
#
_entry.id   AF-A0A3D5QBJ2-F1
#
_cell.length_a   1.000
_cell.length_b   1.000
_cell.length_c   1.000
_cell.angle_alpha   90.00
_cell.angle_beta   90.00
_cell.angle_gamma   90.00
#
_symmetry.space_group_name_H-M   'P 1'
#
loop_
_entity.id
_entity.type
_entity.pdbx_description
1 polymer ?
#
loop_
_entity_poly.entity_id
_entity_poly.type
_entity_poly.pdbx_seq_one_letter_code
_entity_poly.pdbx_strand_id
1 'polypeptide(L)'
;MEKVKTFFRMIKIEHSLFALPFAFTGALLAARGIPSLWKIFWIFVAMVNARTIAMGLNRVVDAEIDSKNPRTADREIPAGKI
;
A
#
# COMPACT_ATOMS: atom_id res chain seq x y z
N MET A 1 19.01 -12.01 -5.06
CA MET A 1 17.66 -12.13 -5.65
C MET A 1 16.57 -12.37 -4.60
N GLU A 2 16.84 -13.04 -3.47
CA GLU A 2 15.83 -13.24 -2.41
C GLU A 2 15.29 -11.95 -1.76
N LYS A 3 16.15 -10.96 -1.47
CA LYS A 3 15.72 -9.69 -0.84
C LYS A 3 14.64 -8.94 -1.65
N VAL A 4 14.72 -8.99 -2.98
CA VAL A 4 13.74 -8.37 -3.89
C VAL A 4 12.41 -9.14 -3.83
N LYS A 5 12.47 -10.47 -3.80
CA LYS A 5 11.28 -11.33 -3.66
C LYS A 5 10.57 -11.12 -2.32
N THR A 6 11.32 -10.94 -1.24
CA THR A 6 10.77 -10.64 0.09
C THR A 6 10.14 -9.25 0.14
N PHE A 7 10.75 -8.25 -0.49
CA PHE A 7 10.19 -6.90 -0.60
C PHE A 7 8.87 -6.89 -1.39
N PHE A 8 8.81 -7.60 -2.52
CA PHE A 8 7.58 -7.76 -3.31
C PHE A 8 6.50 -8.63 -2.64
N ARG A 9 6.86 -9.49 -1.68
CA ARG A 9 5.89 -10.24 -0.87
C ARG A 9 5.35 -9.41 0.30
N MET A 10 6.16 -8.47 0.80
CA MET A 10 5.81 -7.54 1.87
C MET A 10 4.92 -6.40 1.37
N ILE A 11 5.20 -5.89 0.16
CA ILE A 11 4.26 -5.09 -0.61
C ILE A 11 3.22 -6.07 -1.12
N LYS A 12 2.10 -6.23 -0.42
CA LYS A 12 0.94 -6.97 -0.94
C LYS A 12 0.42 -6.27 -2.20
N ILE A 13 1.06 -6.54 -3.34
CA ILE A 13 0.67 -6.01 -4.65
C ILE A 13 -0.78 -6.38 -4.92
N GLU A 14 -1.20 -7.55 -4.46
CA GLU A 14 -2.59 -8.02 -4.54
C GLU A 14 -3.58 -6.99 -3.96
N HIS A 15 -3.31 -6.44 -2.77
CA HIS A 15 -4.18 -5.43 -2.15
C HIS A 15 -4.13 -4.07 -2.83
N SER A 16 -3.03 -3.73 -3.50
CA SER A 16 -2.95 -2.52 -4.30
C SER A 16 -3.71 -2.68 -5.61
N LEU A 17 -3.68 -3.88 -6.21
CA LEU A 17 -4.46 -4.23 -7.39
C LEU A 17 -5.97 -4.12 -7.15
N PHE A 18 -6.47 -4.54 -5.98
CA PHE A 18 -7.88 -4.41 -5.63
C PHE A 18 -8.36 -2.96 -5.52
N ALA A 19 -7.46 -2.01 -5.25
CA ALA A 19 -7.82 -0.60 -5.09
C ALA A 19 -7.80 0.18 -6.42
N LEU A 20 -7.08 -0.32 -7.43
CA LEU A 20 -6.95 0.33 -8.75
C LEU A 20 -8.29 0.55 -9.48
N PRO A 21 -9.25 -0.40 -9.51
CA PRO A 21 -10.54 -0.19 -10.15
C PRO A 21 -11.31 1.01 -9.59
N PHE A 22 -11.24 1.25 -8.28
CA PHE A 22 -11.93 2.37 -7.64
C PHE A 22 -11.32 3.71 -8.05
N ALA A 23 -9.99 3.81 -8.05
CA ALA A 23 -9.32 5.05 -8.46
C ALA A 23 -9.51 5.35 -9.95
N PHE A 24 -9.48 4.32 -10.82
CA PHE A 24 -9.73 4.53 -12.24
C PHE A 24 -11.19 4.88 -12.53
N THR A 25 -12.15 4.33 -11.79
CA THR A 25 -13.55 4.76 -11.87
C THR A 25 -13.69 6.25 -11.50
N GLY A 26 -13.04 6.70 -10.43
CA GLY A 26 -13.00 8.11 -10.05
C GLY A 26 -12.33 8.99 -11.11
N ALA A 27 -11.23 8.51 -11.71
CA ALA A 27 -10.52 9.23 -12.76
C ALA A 27 -11.34 9.36 -14.05
N LEU A 28 -12.06 8.30 -14.45
CA LEU A 28 -12.98 8.32 -15.58
C LEU A 28 -14.13 9.32 -15.37
N LEU A 29 -14.71 9.32 -14.17
CA LEU A 29 -15.78 10.25 -13.80
C LEU A 29 -15.28 11.71 -13.82
N ALA A 30 -14.11 11.97 -13.24
CA ALA A 30 -13.50 13.30 -13.20
C ALA A 30 -13.09 13.81 -14.58
N ALA A 31 -12.59 12.92 -15.45
CA ALA A 31 -12.17 13.27 -16.80
C ALA A 31 -13.35 13.38 -17.80
N ARG A 32 -14.57 12.95 -17.42
CA ARG A 32 -15.74 12.82 -18.31
C ARG A 32 -15.41 12.03 -19.59
N GLY A 33 -14.62 10.97 -19.45
CA GLY A 33 -14.05 10.21 -20.56
C GLY A 33 -12.77 9.49 -20.14
N ILE A 34 -12.07 8.88 -21.10
CA ILE A 34 -10.84 8.14 -20.81
C ILE A 34 -9.69 9.13 -20.53
N PRO A 35 -9.07 9.12 -19.33
CA PRO A 35 -7.92 9.96 -19.06
C PRO A 35 -6.75 9.60 -19.98
N SER A 36 -5.92 10.58 -20.35
CA SER A 36 -4.69 10.32 -21.11
C SER A 36 -3.80 9.28 -20.41
N LEU A 37 -3.07 8.47 -21.18
CA LEU A 37 -2.13 7.47 -20.65
C LEU A 37 -1.16 8.04 -19.61
N TRP A 38 -0.72 9.30 -19.78
CA TRP A 38 0.13 10.00 -18.82
C TRP A 38 -0.53 10.19 -17.44
N LYS A 39 -1.81 10.56 -17.41
CA LYS A 39 -2.58 10.68 -16.17
C LYS A 39 -2.81 9.32 -15.53
N ILE A 40 -3.12 8.30 -16.33
CA ILE A 40 -3.28 6.92 -15.85
C ILE A 40 -2.00 6.43 -15.18
N PHE A 41 -0.84 6.69 -15.79
CA PHE A 41 0.46 6.36 -15.22
C PHE A 41 0.67 7.02 -13.85
N TRP A 42 0.43 8.33 -13.74
CA TRP A 42 0.61 9.02 -12.46
C TRP A 42 -0.41 8.62 -11.39
N ILE A 43 -1.66 8.33 -11.76
CA ILE A 43 -2.67 7.80 -10.85
C ILE A 43 -2.21 6.46 -10.27
N PHE A 44 -1.70 5.56 -11.12
CA PHE A 44 -1.16 4.28 -10.70
C PHE A 44 0.03 4.46 -9.74
N VAL A 45 0.99 5.30 -10.10
CA VAL A 45 2.17 5.59 -9.26
C VAL A 45 1.73 6.17 -7.92
N ALA A 46 0.84 7.16 -7.90
CA ALA A 46 0.35 7.78 -6.68
C ALA A 46 -0.34 6.76 -5.76
N MET A 47 -1.19 5.90 -6.33
CA MET A 47 -1.90 4.86 -5.59
C MET A 47 -0.97 3.85 -4.90
N VAL A 48 -0.01 3.30 -5.65
CA VAL A 48 0.91 2.29 -5.12
C VAL A 48 1.76 2.89 -4.00
N ASN A 49 2.27 4.12 -4.18
CA ASN A 49 3.06 4.81 -3.17
C ASN A 49 2.24 5.17 -1.93
N ALA A 50 1.06 5.80 -2.10
CA ALA A 50 0.21 6.19 -0.98
C ALA A 50 -0.19 4.97 -0.13
N ARG A 51 -0.51 3.83 -0.76
CA ARG A 51 -0.87 2.59 -0.06
C ARG A 51 0.30 1.99 0.70
N THR A 52 1.49 2.03 0.12
CA THR A 52 2.73 1.50 0.73
C THR A 52 3.14 2.36 1.92
N ILE A 53 3.16 3.68 1.74
CA ILE A 53 3.50 4.65 2.79
C ILE A 53 2.48 4.58 3.93
N ALA A 54 1.18 4.52 3.64
CA ALA A 54 0.16 4.40 4.68
C ALA A 54 0.31 3.11 5.50
N MET A 55 0.57 1.96 4.86
CA MET A 55 0.81 0.71 5.61
C MET A 55 2.10 0.75 6.44
N GLY A 56 3.17 1.35 5.91
CA GLY A 56 4.43 1.53 6.64
C GLY A 56 4.26 2.45 7.85
N LEU A 57 3.67 3.63 7.64
CA LEU A 57 3.41 4.60 8.70
C LEU A 57 2.50 4.06 9.78
N ASN A 58 1.39 3.40 9.42
CA ASN A 58 0.50 2.81 10.42
C ASN A 58 1.26 1.82 11.32
N ARG A 59 2.14 1.00 10.76
CA ARG A 59 2.92 0.04 11.57
C ARG A 59 3.99 0.70 12.45
N VAL A 60 4.55 1.84 12.03
CA VAL A 60 5.54 2.59 12.83
C VAL A 60 4.85 3.34 13.96
N VAL A 61 3.77 4.06 13.66
CA VAL A 61 3.01 4.85 14.64
C VAL A 61 2.29 3.94 15.63
N ASP A 62 1.68 2.85 15.15
CA ASP A 62 0.93 1.94 16.00
C ASP A 62 1.83 0.89 16.69
N ALA A 63 3.16 0.96 16.56
CA ALA A 63 4.09 -0.06 17.08
C ALA A 63 3.91 -0.32 18.59
N GLU A 64 3.73 0.74 19.38
CA GLU A 64 3.54 0.64 20.84
C GLU A 64 2.13 0.12 21.22
N ILE A 65 1.15 0.34 20.34
CA ILE A 65 -0.23 -0.15 20.54
C ILE A 65 -0.32 -1.62 20.11
N ASP A 66 0.30 -1.96 18.98
CA ASP A 66 0.35 -3.31 18.44
C ASP A 66 1.13 -4.27 19.36
N SER A 67 2.16 -3.81 20.08
CA SER A 67 2.90 -4.64 21.05
C SER A 67 2.07 -5.06 22.26
N LYS A 68 1.06 -4.25 22.62
CA LYS A 68 0.14 -4.52 23.75
C LYS A 68 -1.06 -5.38 23.34
N ASN A 69 -1.27 -5.60 22.04
CA ASN A 69 -2.40 -6.37 21.53
C ASN A 69 -1.95 -7.82 21.21
N PRO A 70 -2.50 -8.85 21.87
CA PRO A 70 -2.14 -10.25 21.64
C PRO A 70 -2.28 -10.70 20.18
N ARG A 71 -3.13 -10.02 19.39
CA ARG A 71 -3.37 -10.34 17.98
C ARG A 71 -2.35 -9.71 17.02
N THR A 72 -1.63 -8.67 17.44
CA THR A 72 -0.71 -7.90 16.58
C THR A 72 0.70 -7.76 17.14
N ALA A 73 0.95 -8.30 18.34
CA ALA A 73 2.26 -8.31 18.99
C ALA A 73 3.37 -9.04 18.20
N ASP A 74 3.02 -10.04 17.38
CA ASP A 74 3.98 -10.79 16.55
C ASP A 74 4.37 -10.09 15.24
N ARG A 75 3.87 -8.87 14.99
CA ARG A 75 4.21 -8.13 13.76
C ARG A 75 5.69 -7.71 13.77
N GLU A 76 6.23 -7.53 12.56
CA GLU A 76 7.66 -7.31 12.31
C GLU A 76 8.25 -6.10 13.07
N ILE A 77 7.49 -5.01 13.22
CA ILE A 77 7.92 -3.79 13.94
C ILE A 77 7.80 -3.95 15.46
N PRO A 78 6.64 -4.35 16.05
CA PRO A 78 6.53 -4.63 17.48
C PRO A 78 7.47 -5.73 18.01
N ALA A 79 7.77 -6.74 17.18
CA ALA A 79 8.63 -7.86 17.54
C ALA A 79 10.14 -7.57 17.39
N GLY A 80 10.52 -6.34 17.02
CA GLY A 80 11.92 -5.92 16.91
C GLY A 80 12.72 -6.67 15.83
N LYS A 81 12.05 -7.19 14.79
CA LYS A 81 12.72 -7.86 13.66
C LYS A 81 13.29 -6.86 12.64
N ILE A 82 13.05 -5.56 12.87
CA ILE A 82 13.53 -4.41 12.09
C ILE A 82 13.93 -3.32 13.08
#